data_AF-W2X7P0-F1
#
_entry.id   AF-W2X7P0-F1
#
_cell.length_a   1.000
_cell.length_b   1.000
_cell.length_c   1.000
_cell.angle_alpha   90.00
_cell.angle_beta   90.00
_cell.angle_gamma   90.00
#
_symmetry.space_group_name_H-M   'P 1'
#
loop_
_entity.id
_entity.type
_entity.pdbx_description
1 polymer ?
#
loop_
_entity_poly.entity_id
_entity_poly.type
_entity_poly.pdbx_seq_one_letter_code
_entity_poly.pdbx_strand_id
1 'polypeptide(L)'
;MKVIPSVLALGAFVAALVFSPETACADVVEAVPGTELFEQFRPVYHFQAREKWMNDPCAPYYDEATGLYHMFYQLNPNSTIWGNMTWGHAVSKDQVTWEDYPDALHPFEDKWDNLGVFSGFAMNNAIDGKHTVFYTGVTALPISWKKEYLFGEHVVYATTDDGGKTWQKGSEPLIELPPQGLNVTGWRDPMPFHSKSLDAHFGHDASNGSNYLLVAGGIHDVGPRIFLYHAEDYINWEYKGFLLAQEKNTTFSKYSGSWGFNFETTIYREMTDEDGELHNVMLFAAEGDPNRYPMWAT
;
A
#
# COMPACT_ATOMS: atom_id res chain seq x y z
N MET A 1 -74.35 28.22 11.70
CA MET A 1 -73.94 28.91 12.95
C MET A 1 -73.71 27.88 14.04
N LYS A 2 -72.44 27.56 14.31
CA LYS A 2 -71.87 27.16 15.61
C LYS A 2 -70.38 26.93 15.38
N VAL A 3 -69.61 27.96 15.70
CA VAL A 3 -68.18 27.88 15.97
C VAL A 3 -68.05 27.45 17.42
N ILE A 4 -67.11 26.55 17.74
CA ILE A 4 -66.17 26.69 18.86
C ILE A 4 -64.92 25.85 18.49
N PRO A 5 -63.71 26.40 18.68
CA PRO A 5 -62.44 25.83 18.23
C PRO A 5 -61.70 25.11 19.37
N SER A 6 -60.74 24.26 19.02
CA SER A 6 -59.60 23.97 19.90
C SER A 6 -58.40 23.52 19.09
N VAL A 7 -57.36 24.35 19.20
CA VAL A 7 -55.99 24.11 18.81
C VAL A 7 -55.43 22.94 19.62
N LEU A 8 -54.81 21.97 18.96
CA LEU A 8 -53.80 21.11 19.58
C LEU A 8 -52.64 20.97 18.61
N ALA A 9 -51.53 21.55 19.03
CA ALA A 9 -50.24 21.49 18.39
C ALA A 9 -49.51 20.18 18.74
N LEU A 10 -48.45 19.94 17.96
CA LEU A 10 -47.33 19.03 18.19
C LEU A 10 -47.56 17.54 17.90
N GLY A 11 -46.70 17.02 17.02
CA GLY A 11 -46.44 15.59 16.88
C GLY A 11 -45.90 15.22 15.51
N ALA A 12 -44.73 15.74 15.13
CA ALA A 12 -44.00 15.22 13.99
C ALA A 12 -43.61 13.76 14.28
N PHE A 13 -44.15 12.82 13.51
CA PHE A 13 -43.59 11.48 13.36
C PHE A 13 -43.03 11.37 11.95
N VAL A 14 -41.87 12.01 11.73
CA VAL A 14 -40.94 11.51 10.72
C VAL A 14 -40.32 10.29 11.38
N ALA A 15 -40.77 9.09 11.00
CA ALA A 15 -40.04 7.88 11.31
C ALA A 15 -38.70 7.98 10.57
N ALA A 16 -37.69 8.53 11.24
CA ALA A 16 -36.31 8.29 10.89
C ALA A 16 -36.15 6.77 10.95
N LEU A 17 -35.96 6.14 9.79
CA LEU A 17 -35.29 4.85 9.69
C LEU A 17 -33.87 5.07 10.23
N VAL A 18 -33.76 5.07 11.56
CA VAL A 18 -32.51 4.78 12.24
C VAL A 18 -32.21 3.35 11.82
N PHE A 19 -31.29 3.21 10.87
CA PHE A 19 -30.60 1.94 10.68
C PHE A 19 -29.94 1.61 12.02
N SER A 20 -30.64 0.83 12.83
CA SER A 20 -30.05 0.17 13.99
C SER A 20 -28.95 -0.74 13.44
N PRO A 21 -27.70 -0.71 13.93
CA PRO A 21 -26.62 -1.58 13.45
C PRO A 21 -26.89 -3.08 13.69
N GLU A 22 -28.02 -3.43 14.31
CA GLU A 22 -28.39 -4.79 14.70
C GLU A 22 -29.13 -5.59 13.61
N THR A 23 -29.28 -5.07 12.38
CA THR A 23 -29.80 -5.88 11.28
C THR A 23 -28.73 -6.84 10.74
N ALA A 24 -28.72 -8.04 11.35
CA ALA A 24 -28.19 -9.30 10.82
C ALA A 24 -26.70 -9.32 10.46
N CYS A 25 -25.83 -9.28 11.47
CA CYS A 25 -24.66 -10.16 11.41
C CYS A 25 -25.20 -11.59 11.44
N ALA A 26 -25.44 -12.19 10.28
CA ALA A 26 -25.38 -13.65 10.22
C ALA A 26 -24.03 -14.03 10.84
N ASP A 27 -24.01 -14.99 11.76
CA ASP A 27 -22.75 -15.53 12.28
C ASP A 27 -21.90 -15.89 11.07
N VAL A 28 -20.83 -15.13 10.82
CA VAL A 28 -19.93 -15.39 9.70
C VAL A 28 -19.21 -16.68 10.06
N VAL A 29 -19.69 -17.78 9.50
CA VAL A 29 -19.05 -19.09 9.67
C VAL A 29 -17.81 -19.09 8.80
N GLU A 30 -16.64 -19.09 9.44
CA GLU A 30 -15.38 -19.26 8.74
C GLU A 30 -15.34 -20.62 8.06
N ALA A 31 -15.15 -20.63 6.75
CA ALA A 31 -15.03 -21.84 5.97
C ALA A 31 -13.67 -22.50 6.20
N VAL A 32 -13.68 -23.81 6.45
CA VAL A 32 -12.45 -24.60 6.69
C VAL A 32 -11.86 -25.05 5.34
N PRO A 33 -10.54 -24.89 5.10
CA PRO A 33 -9.90 -25.35 3.88
C PRO A 33 -10.24 -26.81 3.52
N GLY A 34 -10.53 -27.07 2.25
CA GLY A 34 -10.92 -28.39 1.73
C GLY A 34 -12.38 -28.78 1.97
N THR A 35 -13.20 -27.91 2.55
CA THR A 35 -14.66 -28.12 2.65
C THR A 35 -15.41 -27.54 1.46
N GLU A 36 -16.63 -28.05 1.19
CA GLU A 36 -17.50 -27.52 0.13
C GLU A 36 -17.73 -26.01 0.27
N LEU A 37 -17.95 -25.52 1.49
CA LEU A 37 -18.15 -24.09 1.76
C LEU A 37 -16.92 -23.25 1.39
N PHE A 38 -15.71 -23.77 1.61
CA PHE A 38 -14.47 -23.08 1.25
C PHE A 38 -14.25 -23.07 -0.26
N GLU A 39 -14.52 -24.18 -0.94
CA GLU A 39 -14.29 -24.32 -2.39
C GLU A 39 -15.40 -23.69 -3.24
N GLN A 40 -16.61 -23.49 -2.70
CA GLN A 40 -17.80 -23.07 -3.45
C GLN A 40 -17.58 -21.83 -4.34
N PHE A 41 -16.85 -20.84 -3.82
CA PHE A 41 -16.60 -19.56 -4.49
C PHE A 41 -15.10 -19.26 -4.67
N ARG A 42 -14.22 -20.19 -4.32
CA ARG A 42 -12.79 -19.97 -4.37
C ARG A 42 -12.31 -20.04 -5.83
N PRO A 43 -11.67 -18.97 -6.36
CA PRO A 43 -11.15 -18.99 -7.73
C PRO A 43 -10.06 -20.06 -7.91
N VAL A 44 -9.92 -20.62 -9.11
CA VAL A 44 -8.87 -21.63 -9.42
C VAL A 44 -7.85 -21.18 -10.47
N TYR A 45 -8.08 -20.01 -11.09
CA TYR A 45 -7.20 -19.41 -12.10
C TYR A 45 -6.74 -17.99 -11.72
N HIS A 46 -6.73 -17.67 -10.42
CA HIS A 46 -6.21 -16.41 -9.91
C HIS A 46 -5.19 -16.71 -8.81
N PHE A 47 -4.16 -15.87 -8.75
CA PHE A 47 -3.25 -15.87 -7.60
C PHE A 47 -4.04 -15.51 -6.34
N GLN A 48 -3.83 -16.27 -5.26
CA GLN A 48 -4.46 -16.04 -3.98
C GLN A 48 -3.63 -16.66 -2.86
N ALA A 49 -3.80 -16.15 -1.64
CA ALA A 49 -3.28 -16.78 -0.43
C ALA A 49 -3.86 -18.18 -0.24
N ARG A 50 -3.12 -19.06 0.46
CA ARG A 50 -3.57 -20.42 0.82
C ARG A 50 -4.95 -20.42 1.48
N GLU A 51 -5.18 -19.48 2.39
CA GLU A 51 -6.43 -19.29 3.13
C GLU A 51 -6.44 -17.88 3.78
N LYS A 52 -7.53 -17.55 4.49
CA LYS A 52 -7.69 -16.33 5.30
C LYS A 52 -7.71 -15.01 4.50
N TRP A 53 -7.40 -13.90 5.17
CA TRP A 53 -7.41 -12.55 4.59
C TRP A 53 -6.12 -12.30 3.81
N MET A 54 -6.26 -11.85 2.57
CA MET A 54 -5.18 -11.27 1.78
C MET A 54 -5.60 -9.92 1.20
N ASN A 55 -4.62 -9.05 0.96
CA ASN A 55 -4.84 -7.83 0.19
C ASN A 55 -3.63 -7.52 -0.70
N ASP A 56 -3.01 -6.36 -0.52
CA ASP A 56 -2.05 -5.74 -1.44
C ASP A 56 -0.98 -6.74 -1.88
N PRO A 57 -0.78 -6.93 -3.20
CA PRO A 57 0.46 -7.53 -3.67
C PRO A 57 1.62 -6.61 -3.30
N CYS A 58 2.70 -7.17 -2.79
CA CYS A 58 3.89 -6.45 -2.39
C CYS A 58 5.14 -7.07 -3.00
N ALA A 59 6.12 -6.21 -3.30
CA ALA A 59 7.48 -6.57 -3.71
C ALA A 59 7.64 -7.70 -4.76
N PRO A 60 6.86 -7.76 -5.87
CA PRO A 60 7.13 -8.75 -6.91
C PRO A 60 8.49 -8.51 -7.56
N TYR A 61 9.27 -9.57 -7.76
CA TYR A 61 10.55 -9.49 -8.47
C TYR A 61 10.90 -10.80 -9.17
N TYR A 62 11.86 -10.73 -10.10
CA TYR A 62 12.47 -11.90 -10.72
C TYR A 62 13.90 -12.07 -10.21
N ASP A 63 14.23 -13.27 -9.76
CA ASP A 63 15.56 -13.66 -9.34
C ASP A 63 16.27 -14.37 -10.49
N GLU A 64 17.23 -13.69 -11.12
CA GLU A 64 18.01 -14.24 -12.22
C GLU A 64 18.88 -15.44 -11.80
N ALA A 65 19.33 -15.48 -10.54
CA ALA A 65 20.21 -16.55 -10.06
C ALA A 65 19.45 -17.87 -9.87
N THR A 66 18.20 -17.80 -9.41
CA THR A 66 17.35 -18.99 -9.22
C THR A 66 16.41 -19.26 -10.39
N GLY A 67 16.16 -18.27 -11.25
CA GLY A 67 15.20 -18.35 -12.35
C GLY A 67 13.74 -18.33 -11.88
N LEU A 68 13.46 -17.74 -10.73
CA LEU A 68 12.14 -17.72 -10.10
C LEU A 68 11.55 -16.31 -10.11
N TYR A 69 10.26 -16.22 -10.38
CA TYR A 69 9.42 -15.08 -10.07
C TYR A 69 8.96 -15.19 -8.62
N HIS A 70 9.14 -14.13 -7.85
CA HIS A 70 8.67 -14.01 -6.47
C HIS A 70 7.46 -13.09 -6.44
N MET A 71 6.42 -13.49 -5.71
CA MET A 71 5.23 -12.69 -5.43
C MET A 71 4.96 -12.70 -3.93
N PHE A 72 4.89 -11.52 -3.32
CA PHE A 72 4.47 -11.36 -1.94
C PHE A 72 3.12 -10.66 -1.90
N TYR A 73 2.43 -10.82 -0.78
CA TYR A 73 1.13 -10.21 -0.56
C TYR A 73 0.92 -10.01 0.94
N GLN A 74 0.20 -8.95 1.31
CA GLN A 74 -0.26 -8.81 2.69
C GLN A 74 -1.22 -9.94 3.06
N LEU A 75 -1.00 -10.54 4.22
CA LEU A 75 -1.71 -11.69 4.75
C LEU A 75 -2.03 -11.46 6.24
N ASN A 76 -3.24 -11.82 6.66
CA ASN A 76 -3.49 -12.15 8.07
C ASN A 76 -3.56 -13.68 8.20
N PRO A 77 -2.52 -14.35 8.74
CA PRO A 77 -2.51 -15.80 8.85
C PRO A 77 -3.53 -16.32 9.89
N ASN A 78 -4.05 -15.44 10.75
CA ASN A 78 -4.88 -15.81 11.90
C ASN A 78 -6.36 -15.50 11.72
N SER A 79 -6.77 -14.79 10.67
CA SER A 79 -8.17 -14.39 10.51
C SER A 79 -8.55 -13.99 9.08
N THR A 80 -9.85 -14.05 8.78
CA THR A 80 -10.47 -13.57 7.54
C THR A 80 -10.80 -12.08 7.55
N ILE A 81 -10.34 -11.35 8.57
CA ILE A 81 -10.43 -9.89 8.65
C ILE A 81 -9.04 -9.26 8.73
N TRP A 82 -8.95 -8.00 8.33
CA TRP A 82 -7.72 -7.22 8.40
C TRP A 82 -7.18 -7.11 9.84
N GLY A 83 -5.87 -7.27 10.01
CA GLY A 83 -5.13 -7.15 11.26
C GLY A 83 -3.90 -8.07 11.29
N ASN A 84 -2.88 -7.79 12.11
CA ASN A 84 -1.66 -8.60 12.20
C ASN A 84 -1.00 -8.84 10.82
N MET A 85 -0.82 -7.76 10.04
CA MET A 85 -0.30 -7.87 8.67
C MET A 85 1.08 -8.49 8.64
N THR A 86 1.18 -9.54 7.83
CA THR A 86 2.34 -10.36 7.52
C THR A 86 2.52 -10.32 6.00
N TRP A 87 3.70 -10.64 5.48
CA TRP A 87 3.86 -10.89 4.05
C TRP A 87 3.82 -12.40 3.77
N GLY A 88 2.75 -12.86 3.12
CA GLY A 88 2.74 -14.17 2.48
C GLY A 88 3.63 -14.18 1.24
N HIS A 89 4.09 -15.35 0.82
CA HIS A 89 5.07 -15.48 -0.26
C HIS A 89 4.80 -16.73 -1.11
N ALA A 90 4.89 -16.57 -2.43
CA ALA A 90 4.92 -17.67 -3.38
C ALA A 90 5.92 -17.39 -4.51
N VAL A 91 6.36 -18.47 -5.16
CA VAL A 91 7.27 -18.41 -6.30
C VAL A 91 6.70 -19.11 -7.53
N SER A 92 7.18 -18.73 -8.70
CA SER A 92 6.77 -19.35 -9.97
C SER A 92 7.92 -19.38 -10.97
N LYS A 93 7.89 -20.34 -11.89
CA LYS A 93 8.79 -20.39 -13.06
C LYS A 93 8.16 -19.79 -14.33
N ASP A 94 6.83 -19.65 -14.36
CA ASP A 94 6.07 -19.32 -15.57
C ASP A 94 5.02 -18.21 -15.35
N GLN A 95 4.92 -17.67 -14.12
CA GLN A 95 3.91 -16.70 -13.66
C GLN A 95 2.46 -17.22 -13.71
N VAL A 96 2.26 -18.52 -13.99
CA VAL A 96 0.95 -19.16 -14.10
C VAL A 96 0.76 -20.15 -12.95
N THR A 97 1.74 -21.01 -12.73
CA THR A 97 1.75 -22.01 -11.65
C THR A 97 2.61 -21.52 -10.51
N TRP A 98 2.03 -21.43 -9.32
CA TRP A 98 2.67 -20.87 -8.14
C TRP A 98 2.86 -21.95 -7.07
N GLU A 99 4.05 -21.97 -6.49
CA GLU A 99 4.41 -22.78 -5.33
C GLU A 99 4.52 -21.85 -4.13
N ASP A 100 3.76 -22.12 -3.08
CA ASP A 100 3.84 -21.29 -1.90
C ASP A 100 5.17 -21.48 -1.17
N TYR A 101 5.78 -20.38 -0.76
CA TYR A 101 6.95 -20.35 0.11
C TYR A 101 6.55 -20.12 1.58
N PRO A 102 7.50 -20.17 2.53
CA PRO A 102 7.26 -19.69 3.88
C PRO A 102 6.86 -18.21 3.86
N ASP A 103 5.98 -17.80 4.79
CA ASP A 103 5.68 -16.38 4.99
C ASP A 103 6.99 -15.60 5.25
N ALA A 104 7.14 -14.47 4.58
CA ALA A 104 8.42 -13.79 4.46
C ALA A 104 8.71 -12.86 5.64
N LEU A 105 7.74 -12.06 6.06
CA LEU A 105 7.90 -11.02 7.08
C LEU A 105 6.73 -11.04 8.07
N HIS A 106 7.01 -11.22 9.36
CA HIS A 106 6.04 -11.22 10.47
C HIS A 106 6.26 -10.03 11.40
N PRO A 107 5.21 -9.42 12.00
CA PRO A 107 5.39 -8.38 13.01
C PRO A 107 6.07 -8.95 14.27
N PHE A 108 6.99 -8.20 14.88
CA PHE A 108 7.68 -8.60 16.12
C PHE A 108 7.70 -7.46 17.15
N GLU A 109 7.56 -7.79 18.45
CA GLU A 109 7.44 -6.79 19.53
C GLU A 109 8.64 -5.83 19.63
N ASP A 110 9.84 -6.29 19.30
CA ASP A 110 11.10 -5.53 19.38
C ASP A 110 11.49 -4.86 18.06
N LYS A 111 10.55 -4.73 17.12
CA LYS A 111 10.77 -4.16 15.79
C LYS A 111 9.86 -2.97 15.53
N TRP A 112 10.26 -2.17 14.55
CA TRP A 112 9.54 -1.00 14.02
C TRP A 112 8.28 -1.37 13.21
N ASP A 113 7.78 -2.60 13.37
CA ASP A 113 6.61 -3.16 12.68
C ASP A 113 5.74 -4.03 13.59
N ASN A 114 5.83 -3.82 14.90
CA ASN A 114 5.17 -4.65 15.92
C ASN A 114 3.63 -4.68 15.81
N LEU A 115 3.00 -3.71 15.15
CA LEU A 115 1.56 -3.71 14.87
C LEU A 115 1.20 -4.13 13.44
N GLY A 116 2.18 -4.30 12.55
CA GLY A 116 1.96 -4.80 11.20
C GLY A 116 3.09 -4.50 10.22
N VAL A 117 3.28 -5.42 9.27
CA VAL A 117 4.18 -5.29 8.13
C VAL A 117 3.35 -4.86 6.91
N PHE A 118 3.36 -3.58 6.59
CA PHE A 118 2.60 -3.01 5.47
C PHE A 118 3.35 -3.17 4.14
N SER A 119 2.75 -2.70 3.03
CA SER A 119 3.22 -3.01 1.69
C SER A 119 4.50 -2.22 1.36
N GLY A 120 5.10 -2.58 0.23
CA GLY A 120 6.45 -2.18 -0.11
C GLY A 120 6.94 -2.91 -1.37
N PHE A 121 8.20 -2.68 -1.71
CA PHE A 121 8.78 -3.09 -2.98
C PHE A 121 10.21 -3.65 -2.81
N ALA A 122 10.63 -4.47 -3.78
CA ALA A 122 11.95 -5.07 -3.82
C ALA A 122 12.93 -4.26 -4.67
N MET A 123 14.21 -4.34 -4.33
CA MET A 123 15.34 -3.84 -5.12
C MET A 123 16.49 -4.85 -5.08
N ASN A 124 17.04 -5.13 -6.25
CA ASN A 124 18.25 -5.94 -6.40
C ASN A 124 19.50 -5.11 -6.09
N ASN A 125 20.53 -5.76 -5.55
CA ASN A 125 21.85 -5.14 -5.30
C ASN A 125 21.77 -3.82 -4.53
N ALA A 126 20.87 -3.74 -3.54
CA ALA A 126 20.70 -2.54 -2.74
C ALA A 126 21.62 -2.58 -1.50
N ILE A 127 21.06 -2.75 -0.31
CA ILE A 127 21.82 -2.69 0.95
C ILE A 127 22.80 -3.85 1.01
N ASP A 128 24.09 -3.54 1.22
CA ASP A 128 25.22 -4.49 1.20
C ASP A 128 25.30 -5.34 -0.08
N GLY A 129 24.77 -4.83 -1.21
CA GLY A 129 24.70 -5.57 -2.47
C GLY A 129 23.71 -6.73 -2.46
N LYS A 130 22.82 -6.80 -1.47
CA LYS A 130 21.83 -7.87 -1.33
C LYS A 130 20.52 -7.55 -2.02
N HIS A 131 19.75 -8.59 -2.29
CA HIS A 131 18.35 -8.44 -2.59
C HIS A 131 17.61 -7.93 -1.33
N THR A 132 16.94 -6.81 -1.48
CA THR A 132 16.39 -6.03 -0.36
C THR A 132 14.93 -5.69 -0.63
N VAL A 133 14.06 -5.86 0.36
CA VAL A 133 12.70 -5.29 0.34
C VAL A 133 12.66 -4.07 1.24
N PHE A 134 12.00 -3.04 0.75
CA PHE A 134 11.68 -1.81 1.47
C PHE A 134 10.19 -1.86 1.75
N TYR A 135 9.78 -1.68 2.99
CA TYR A 135 8.38 -1.81 3.40
C TYR A 135 8.02 -0.83 4.50
N THR A 136 6.71 -0.68 4.73
CA THR A 136 6.23 0.14 5.83
C THR A 136 6.11 -0.69 7.10
N GLY A 137 6.86 -0.33 8.13
CA GLY A 137 6.71 -0.87 9.47
C GLY A 137 5.69 -0.04 10.25
N VAL A 138 4.75 -0.71 10.92
CA VAL A 138 3.69 -0.04 11.68
C VAL A 138 3.85 -0.22 13.18
N THR A 139 3.86 0.89 13.92
CA THR A 139 3.95 0.93 15.39
C THR A 139 2.78 1.66 16.06
N ALA A 140 1.91 2.32 15.29
CA ALA A 140 0.69 2.96 15.80
C ALA A 140 -0.53 2.71 14.90
N LEU A 141 -1.69 2.47 15.51
CA LEU A 141 -2.98 2.26 14.85
C LEU A 141 -4.11 2.93 15.66
N PRO A 142 -5.25 3.29 15.05
CA PRO A 142 -5.60 3.12 13.64
C PRO A 142 -4.99 4.20 12.74
N ILE A 143 -4.71 3.85 11.48
CA ILE A 143 -4.26 4.78 10.43
C ILE A 143 -5.39 4.97 9.41
N SER A 144 -5.73 6.21 9.08
CA SER A 144 -6.70 6.54 8.03
C SER A 144 -6.61 8.02 7.70
N TRP A 145 -6.76 8.37 6.42
CA TRP A 145 -6.85 9.75 5.97
C TRP A 145 -8.00 10.55 6.59
N LYS A 146 -8.98 9.87 7.21
CA LYS A 146 -10.12 10.46 7.91
C LYS A 146 -9.84 10.80 9.38
N LYS A 147 -8.71 10.36 9.93
CA LYS A 147 -8.36 10.47 11.35
C LYS A 147 -7.12 11.33 11.52
N GLU A 148 -6.90 11.81 12.74
CA GLU A 148 -5.61 12.37 13.11
C GLU A 148 -4.51 11.32 12.91
N TYR A 149 -3.38 11.77 12.37
CA TYR A 149 -2.26 10.90 12.07
C TYR A 149 -1.48 10.54 13.33
N LEU A 150 -1.36 9.24 13.59
CA LEU A 150 -0.49 8.70 14.62
C LEU A 150 0.84 8.39 13.95
N PHE A 151 1.91 9.10 14.33
CA PHE A 151 3.26 8.96 13.78
C PHE A 151 3.86 7.56 14.04
N GLY A 152 3.41 6.57 13.28
CA GLY A 152 3.79 5.17 13.45
C GLY A 152 3.79 4.37 12.15
N GLU A 153 3.97 5.03 11.00
CA GLU A 153 4.39 4.38 9.76
C GLU A 153 5.86 4.76 9.51
N HIS A 154 6.72 3.77 9.32
CA HIS A 154 8.16 3.93 9.16
C HIS A 154 8.63 3.26 7.86
N VAL A 155 9.60 3.84 7.15
CA VAL A 155 10.28 3.13 6.06
C VAL A 155 11.37 2.26 6.66
N VAL A 156 11.22 0.95 6.51
CA VAL A 156 12.13 -0.08 7.01
C VAL A 156 12.52 -1.02 5.88
N TYR A 157 13.46 -1.93 6.13
CA TYR A 157 13.93 -2.87 5.12
C TYR A 157 14.19 -4.28 5.68
N ALA A 158 14.27 -5.25 4.79
CA ALA A 158 14.80 -6.58 5.07
C ALA A 158 15.62 -7.09 3.88
N THR A 159 16.66 -7.88 4.15
CA THR A 159 17.52 -8.47 3.13
C THR A 159 17.38 -9.99 3.11
N THR A 160 17.72 -10.63 2.00
CA THR A 160 17.82 -12.09 1.90
C THR A 160 19.17 -12.50 1.32
N ASP A 161 19.70 -13.63 1.79
CA ASP A 161 20.92 -14.28 1.27
C ASP A 161 20.66 -15.69 0.71
N ASP A 162 19.41 -16.18 0.74
CA ASP A 162 19.07 -17.57 0.40
C ASP A 162 17.97 -17.72 -0.67
N GLY A 163 17.89 -16.74 -1.57
CA GLY A 163 16.91 -16.72 -2.66
C GLY A 163 15.49 -16.44 -2.15
N GLY A 164 15.35 -15.55 -1.17
CA GLY A 164 14.06 -15.09 -0.65
C GLY A 164 13.34 -16.07 0.26
N LYS A 165 14.00 -17.13 0.74
CA LYS A 165 13.42 -18.10 1.67
C LYS A 165 13.40 -17.60 3.10
N THR A 166 14.39 -16.81 3.48
CA THR A 166 14.46 -16.15 4.78
C THR A 166 14.86 -14.68 4.62
N TRP A 167 14.32 -13.84 5.52
CA TRP A 167 14.53 -12.40 5.49
C TRP A 167 15.08 -11.90 6.82
N GLN A 168 16.17 -11.16 6.76
CA GLN A 168 16.76 -10.48 7.91
C GLN A 168 16.33 -9.02 7.90
N LYS A 169 15.49 -8.64 8.86
CA LYS A 169 15.03 -7.25 9.03
C LYS A 169 16.16 -6.35 9.51
N GLY A 170 16.20 -5.12 9.00
CA GLY A 170 17.03 -4.05 9.53
C GLY A 170 16.77 -3.77 11.01
N SER A 171 17.78 -3.29 11.72
CA SER A 171 17.65 -2.94 13.14
C SER A 171 16.99 -1.58 13.36
N GLU A 172 17.21 -0.63 12.46
CA GLU A 172 16.70 0.73 12.52
C GLU A 172 15.89 1.07 11.26
N PRO A 173 14.92 2.00 11.34
CA PRO A 173 14.22 2.49 10.17
C PRO A 173 15.18 3.28 9.27
N LEU A 174 15.00 3.16 7.97
CA LEU A 174 15.67 4.00 6.98
C LEU A 174 15.16 5.44 7.05
N ILE A 175 13.86 5.59 7.28
CA ILE A 175 13.22 6.88 7.50
C ILE A 175 12.16 6.68 8.59
N GLU A 176 12.40 7.27 9.76
CA GLU A 176 11.55 7.09 10.93
C GLU A 176 10.24 7.87 10.84
N LEU A 177 10.25 9.08 10.30
CA LEU A 177 9.08 9.97 10.33
C LEU A 177 8.83 10.63 8.96
N PRO A 178 7.57 10.98 8.65
CA PRO A 178 7.27 11.84 7.51
C PRO A 178 7.98 13.21 7.64
N PRO A 179 8.13 13.97 6.54
CA PRO A 179 8.83 15.25 6.57
C PRO A 179 8.23 16.22 7.59
N GLN A 180 9.10 16.92 8.31
CA GLN A 180 8.70 17.78 9.43
C GLN A 180 7.73 18.88 9.00
N GLY A 181 6.73 19.15 9.85
CA GLY A 181 5.76 20.24 9.65
C GLY A 181 4.61 19.90 8.71
N LEU A 182 4.52 18.66 8.24
CA LEU A 182 3.41 18.19 7.41
C LEU A 182 2.40 17.40 8.27
N ASN A 183 1.12 17.81 8.18
CA ASN A 183 0.01 17.06 8.77
C ASN A 183 -0.45 15.97 7.79
N VAL A 184 0.29 14.87 7.71
CA VAL A 184 0.08 13.83 6.69
C VAL A 184 -1.18 13.01 6.94
N THR A 185 -1.84 12.50 5.90
CA THR A 185 -3.01 11.58 6.01
C THR A 185 -2.61 10.10 6.11
N GLY A 186 -1.38 9.82 5.75
CA GLY A 186 -0.78 8.51 5.53
C GLY A 186 0.61 8.74 4.95
N TRP A 187 1.53 7.82 5.20
CA TRP A 187 2.92 7.89 4.73
C TRP A 187 3.51 6.48 4.70
N ARG A 188 3.29 5.77 3.59
CA ARG A 188 3.57 4.33 3.47
C ARG A 188 3.88 3.87 2.04
N ASP A 189 4.07 2.57 1.88
CA ASP A 189 4.27 1.83 0.64
C ASP A 189 5.56 2.26 -0.11
N PRO A 190 6.74 2.19 0.55
CA PRO A 190 8.00 2.67 0.01
C PRO A 190 8.41 1.91 -1.26
N MET A 191 8.62 2.66 -2.34
CA MET A 191 8.92 2.13 -3.66
C MET A 191 10.29 2.64 -4.14
N PRO A 192 11.35 1.82 -4.08
CA PRO A 192 12.68 2.20 -4.55
C PRO A 192 12.77 2.04 -6.08
N PHE A 193 13.49 2.93 -6.73
CA PHE A 193 13.67 2.92 -8.19
C PHE A 193 14.87 3.74 -8.64
N HIS A 194 15.25 3.55 -9.90
CA HIS A 194 16.20 4.40 -10.62
C HIS A 194 15.45 5.23 -11.66
N SER A 195 15.93 6.44 -11.96
CA SER A 195 15.32 7.30 -12.98
C SER A 195 16.36 8.21 -13.63
N LYS A 196 16.51 8.08 -14.95
CA LYS A 196 17.36 8.98 -15.74
C LYS A 196 16.75 10.38 -15.84
N SER A 197 15.42 10.47 -15.86
CA SER A 197 14.71 11.74 -15.89
C SER A 197 14.96 12.56 -14.62
N LEU A 198 14.91 11.91 -13.45
CA LEU A 198 15.18 12.58 -12.19
C LEU A 198 16.67 12.89 -12.03
N ASP A 199 17.57 12.02 -12.49
CA ASP A 199 19.01 12.31 -12.51
C ASP A 199 19.30 13.59 -13.31
N ALA A 200 18.73 13.71 -14.50
CA ALA A 200 18.86 14.91 -15.32
C ALA A 200 18.24 16.15 -14.66
N HIS A 201 17.10 16.00 -13.97
CA HIS A 201 16.42 17.10 -13.29
C HIS A 201 17.23 17.66 -12.12
N PHE A 202 17.78 16.78 -11.27
CA PHE A 202 18.52 17.17 -10.08
C PHE A 202 20.03 17.32 -10.30
N GLY A 203 20.52 16.96 -11.49
CA GLY A 203 21.93 17.07 -11.85
C GLY A 203 22.79 15.95 -11.24
N HIS A 204 22.22 14.77 -10.99
CA HIS A 204 22.96 13.60 -10.54
C HIS A 204 23.61 12.87 -11.73
N ASP A 205 24.68 12.13 -11.46
CA ASP A 205 25.38 11.36 -12.48
C ASP A 205 24.60 10.08 -12.84
N ALA A 206 23.86 10.15 -13.95
CA ALA A 206 23.07 9.03 -14.48
C ALA A 206 23.91 7.78 -14.83
N SER A 207 25.25 7.88 -14.88
CA SER A 207 26.12 6.72 -15.14
C SER A 207 26.37 5.87 -13.91
N ASN A 208 26.25 6.43 -12.71
CA ASN A 208 26.38 5.70 -11.45
C ASN A 208 25.03 5.22 -10.90
N GLY A 209 23.92 5.74 -11.45
CA GLY A 209 22.55 5.39 -11.07
C GLY A 209 22.21 5.89 -9.67
N SER A 210 21.45 6.99 -9.57
CA SER A 210 20.95 7.41 -8.26
C SER A 210 19.81 6.51 -7.79
N ASN A 211 19.66 6.42 -6.47
CA ASN A 211 18.54 5.70 -5.87
C ASN A 211 17.46 6.71 -5.46
N TYR A 212 16.25 6.48 -5.92
CA TYR A 212 15.08 7.23 -5.51
C TYR A 212 14.12 6.33 -4.75
N LEU A 213 13.31 6.95 -3.88
CA LEU A 213 12.26 6.27 -3.13
C LEU A 213 11.00 7.12 -3.18
N LEU A 214 9.89 6.49 -3.53
CA LEU A 214 8.56 7.08 -3.35
C LEU A 214 7.95 6.59 -2.06
N VAL A 215 7.24 7.46 -1.37
CA VAL A 215 6.31 7.10 -0.28
C VAL A 215 4.95 7.71 -0.63
N ALA A 216 3.89 6.92 -0.53
CA ALA A 216 2.53 7.32 -0.87
C ALA A 216 1.79 7.87 0.36
N GLY A 217 0.91 8.84 0.14
CA GLY A 217 0.14 9.43 1.21
C GLY A 217 -0.65 10.67 0.82
N GLY A 218 -0.67 11.65 1.70
CA GLY A 218 -1.37 12.92 1.50
C GLY A 218 -1.15 13.88 2.66
N ILE A 219 -1.76 15.06 2.56
CA ILE A 219 -1.75 16.08 3.60
C ILE A 219 -3.19 16.46 3.90
N HIS A 220 -3.55 16.42 5.19
CA HIS A 220 -4.87 16.80 5.66
C HIS A 220 -5.25 18.19 5.15
N ASP A 221 -6.49 18.29 4.71
CA ASP A 221 -7.08 19.49 4.12
C ASP A 221 -6.48 20.01 2.82
N VAL A 222 -5.37 19.45 2.35
CA VAL A 222 -4.73 19.87 1.10
C VAL A 222 -4.96 18.85 -0.01
N GLY A 223 -4.64 17.58 0.21
CA GLY A 223 -4.85 16.51 -0.78
C GLY A 223 -3.74 15.47 -0.83
N PRO A 224 -3.86 14.51 -1.76
CA PRO A 224 -2.97 13.36 -1.85
C PRO A 224 -1.57 13.74 -2.36
N ARG A 225 -0.54 13.02 -1.91
CA ARG A 225 0.88 13.30 -2.16
C ARG A 225 1.65 12.03 -2.44
N ILE A 226 2.59 12.13 -3.38
CA ILE A 226 3.69 11.18 -3.52
C ILE A 226 4.97 11.89 -3.11
N PHE A 227 5.53 11.47 -1.98
CA PHE A 227 6.75 12.02 -1.40
C PHE A 227 7.95 11.40 -2.11
N LEU A 228 8.92 12.23 -2.52
CA LEU A 228 10.14 11.81 -3.21
C LEU A 228 11.35 11.94 -2.31
N TYR A 229 12.17 10.90 -2.28
CA TYR A 229 13.46 10.88 -1.62
C TYR A 229 14.55 10.44 -2.58
N HIS A 230 15.80 10.78 -2.26
CA HIS A 230 17.01 10.38 -2.98
C HIS A 230 18.06 9.91 -1.99
N ALA A 231 18.84 8.89 -2.37
CA ALA A 231 19.99 8.42 -1.61
C ALA A 231 21.07 7.89 -2.56
N GLU A 232 22.33 8.01 -2.16
CA GLU A 232 23.46 7.39 -2.87
C GLU A 232 23.69 5.93 -2.43
N ASP A 233 23.22 5.54 -1.25
CA ASP A 233 23.59 4.27 -0.59
C ASP A 233 22.41 3.42 -0.10
N TYR A 234 21.17 3.78 -0.47
CA TYR A 234 19.91 3.18 0.02
C TYR A 234 19.64 3.30 1.53
N ILE A 235 20.54 3.95 2.29
CA ILE A 235 20.43 4.10 3.74
C ILE A 235 20.06 5.53 4.09
N ASN A 236 20.79 6.50 3.55
CA ASN A 236 20.70 7.91 3.92
C ASN A 236 19.81 8.67 2.94
N TRP A 237 18.49 8.61 3.19
CA TRP A 237 17.48 9.23 2.32
C TRP A 237 17.27 10.72 2.59
N GLU A 238 17.46 11.55 1.58
CA GLU A 238 17.17 12.98 1.58
C GLU A 238 15.79 13.24 0.94
N TYR A 239 14.93 13.99 1.64
CA TYR A 239 13.63 14.40 1.11
C TYR A 239 13.77 15.48 0.04
N LYS A 240 13.20 15.25 -1.15
CA LYS A 240 13.28 16.14 -2.33
C LYS A 240 11.98 16.90 -2.63
N GLY A 241 10.92 16.67 -1.86
CA GLY A 241 9.61 17.28 -2.09
C GLY A 241 8.57 16.26 -2.59
N PHE A 242 7.60 16.74 -3.37
CA PHE A 242 6.55 15.88 -3.92
C PHE A 242 6.81 15.61 -5.40
N LEU A 243 6.82 14.34 -5.80
CA LEU A 243 6.80 13.97 -7.22
C LEU A 243 5.41 14.24 -7.82
N LEU A 244 4.35 14.00 -7.05
CA LEU A 244 2.98 14.28 -7.44
C LEU A 244 2.20 14.92 -6.28
N ALA A 245 1.53 16.02 -6.57
CA ALA A 245 0.70 16.75 -5.60
C ALA A 245 -0.58 17.24 -6.28
N GLN A 246 -1.73 16.78 -5.77
CA GLN A 246 -3.05 17.17 -6.29
C GLN A 246 -3.90 17.81 -5.18
N GLU A 247 -4.88 18.61 -5.56
CA GLU A 247 -5.88 19.11 -4.63
C GLU A 247 -6.86 18.00 -4.23
N LYS A 248 -7.25 17.98 -2.95
CA LYS A 248 -8.14 16.96 -2.40
C LYS A 248 -9.44 16.87 -3.20
N ASN A 249 -9.80 15.63 -3.55
CA ASN A 249 -11.05 15.24 -4.17
C ASN A 249 -11.38 15.99 -5.47
N THR A 250 -10.35 16.35 -6.23
CA THR A 250 -10.50 16.85 -7.61
C THR A 250 -10.39 15.71 -8.62
N THR A 251 -10.85 15.94 -9.84
CA THR A 251 -10.73 14.96 -10.94
C THR A 251 -9.88 15.57 -12.05
N PHE A 252 -9.07 14.75 -12.72
CA PHE A 252 -8.30 15.19 -13.88
C PHE A 252 -9.20 15.45 -15.09
N SER A 253 -10.15 14.57 -15.32
CA SER A 253 -11.10 14.65 -16.42
C SER A 253 -12.40 13.92 -16.08
N LYS A 254 -13.44 14.10 -16.90
CA LYS A 254 -14.69 13.33 -16.79
C LYS A 254 -14.55 11.83 -17.04
N TYR A 255 -13.39 11.39 -17.55
CA TYR A 255 -13.07 9.98 -17.83
C TYR A 255 -12.14 9.37 -16.79
N SER A 256 -11.65 10.19 -15.85
CA SER A 256 -10.70 9.78 -14.82
C SER A 256 -11.44 9.57 -13.49
N GLY A 257 -10.90 8.71 -12.64
CA GLY A 257 -11.29 8.67 -11.22
C GLY A 257 -10.99 9.99 -10.51
N SER A 258 -11.43 10.09 -9.26
CA SER A 258 -11.04 11.19 -8.37
C SER A 258 -9.61 10.96 -7.89
N TRP A 259 -8.85 12.06 -7.74
CA TRP A 259 -7.59 12.05 -7.02
C TRP A 259 -7.77 11.69 -5.53
N GLY A 260 -9.00 11.79 -5.00
CA GLY A 260 -9.29 11.38 -3.64
C GLY A 260 -8.58 12.25 -2.60
N PHE A 261 -8.35 11.67 -1.44
CA PHE A 261 -7.80 12.36 -0.27
C PHE A 261 -6.41 11.87 0.12
N ASN A 262 -6.05 10.65 -0.30
CA ASN A 262 -4.79 9.98 0.02
C ASN A 262 -4.39 9.06 -1.14
N PHE A 263 -3.10 8.96 -1.44
CA PHE A 263 -2.55 7.96 -2.36
C PHE A 263 -2.01 6.74 -1.61
N GLU A 264 -2.07 5.57 -2.24
CA GLU A 264 -1.53 4.29 -1.76
C GLU A 264 -0.79 3.58 -2.91
N THR A 265 0.10 2.64 -2.56
CA THR A 265 0.70 1.63 -3.44
C THR A 265 1.24 2.16 -4.78
N THR A 266 2.11 3.16 -4.69
CA THR A 266 2.61 3.86 -5.88
C THR A 266 3.78 3.13 -6.55
N ILE A 267 3.69 3.00 -7.87
CA ILE A 267 4.74 2.47 -8.74
C ILE A 267 5.13 3.57 -9.71
N TYR A 268 6.43 3.75 -9.92
CA TYR A 268 6.97 4.57 -11.02
C TYR A 268 7.86 3.72 -11.92
N ARG A 269 7.75 3.94 -13.23
CA ARG A 269 8.57 3.31 -14.26
C ARG A 269 8.88 4.30 -15.37
N GLU A 270 10.08 4.25 -15.91
CA GLU A 270 10.41 4.84 -17.20
C GLU A 270 10.26 3.74 -18.25
N MET A 271 9.46 3.99 -19.28
CA MET A 271 9.20 3.03 -20.35
C MET A 271 9.47 3.67 -21.70
N THR A 272 10.11 2.92 -22.60
CA THR A 272 10.35 3.38 -23.97
C THR A 272 9.32 2.76 -24.90
N ASP A 273 8.72 3.57 -25.77
CA ASP A 273 7.78 3.08 -26.78
C ASP A 273 8.49 2.48 -28.01
N GLU A 274 7.70 2.08 -29.01
CA GLU A 274 8.21 1.47 -30.25
C GLU A 274 9.05 2.44 -31.09
N ASP A 275 8.88 3.76 -30.90
CA ASP A 275 9.61 4.82 -31.60
C ASP A 275 10.89 5.24 -30.87
N GLY A 276 11.13 4.71 -29.67
CA GLY A 276 12.30 5.04 -28.86
C GLY A 276 12.10 6.24 -27.92
N GLU A 277 10.89 6.77 -27.81
CA GLU A 277 10.57 7.89 -26.92
C GLU A 277 10.40 7.40 -25.47
N LEU A 278 10.98 8.13 -24.51
CA LEU A 278 10.94 7.79 -23.09
C LEU A 278 9.71 8.41 -22.43
N HIS A 279 8.90 7.58 -21.79
CA HIS A 279 7.71 7.96 -21.05
C HIS A 279 7.88 7.66 -19.56
N ASN A 280 7.54 8.62 -18.72
CA ASN A 280 7.43 8.43 -17.29
C ASN A 280 6.03 7.90 -17.00
N VAL A 281 5.88 6.80 -16.28
CA VAL A 281 4.58 6.20 -16.00
C VAL A 281 4.46 5.90 -14.52
N MET A 282 3.35 6.36 -13.94
CA MET A 282 2.99 6.10 -12.56
C MET A 282 1.68 5.33 -12.48
N LEU A 283 1.62 4.33 -11.59
CA LEU A 283 0.41 3.63 -11.19
C LEU A 283 0.25 3.80 -9.68
N PHE A 284 -0.95 4.12 -9.21
CA PHE A 284 -1.22 4.29 -7.78
C PHE A 284 -2.72 4.12 -7.49
N ALA A 285 -3.06 3.87 -6.24
CA ALA A 285 -4.43 3.93 -5.78
C ALA A 285 -4.74 5.30 -5.18
N ALA A 286 -5.92 5.84 -5.49
CA ALA A 286 -6.46 7.06 -4.90
C ALA A 286 -7.66 6.73 -4.00
N GLU A 287 -7.54 7.03 -2.71
CA GLU A 287 -8.62 6.81 -1.74
C GLU A 287 -9.64 7.95 -1.80
N GLY A 288 -10.85 7.65 -2.25
CA GLY A 288 -12.03 8.49 -2.12
C GLY A 288 -13.07 7.87 -1.16
N ASP A 289 -14.15 8.60 -0.91
CA ASP A 289 -15.32 8.10 -0.19
C ASP A 289 -16.54 8.13 -1.12
N PRO A 290 -17.19 6.99 -1.41
CA PRO A 290 -16.92 5.62 -0.91
C PRO A 290 -15.91 4.82 -1.75
N ASN A 291 -15.37 5.41 -2.82
CA ASN A 291 -14.65 4.66 -3.85
C ASN A 291 -13.12 4.78 -3.70
N ARG A 292 -12.40 3.69 -3.95
CA ARG A 292 -10.97 3.72 -4.24
C ARG A 292 -10.76 3.58 -5.75
N TYR A 293 -9.90 4.42 -6.33
CA TYR A 293 -9.68 4.45 -7.77
C TYR A 293 -8.26 3.96 -8.09
N PRO A 294 -8.09 2.92 -8.92
CA PRO A 294 -6.79 2.68 -9.56
C PRO A 294 -6.56 3.80 -10.58
N MET A 295 -5.44 4.49 -10.44
CA MET A 295 -5.07 5.65 -11.24
C MET A 295 -3.75 5.37 -11.96
N TRP A 296 -3.64 5.92 -13.16
CA TRP A 296 -2.41 5.95 -13.93
C TRP A 296 -2.15 7.38 -14.40
N ALA A 297 -0.89 7.77 -14.39
CA ALA A 297 -0.43 9.09 -14.86
C ALA A 297 0.83 8.90 -15.70
N THR A 298 0.97 9.73 -16.74
CA THR A 298 2.12 9.78 -17.64
C THR A 298 2.62 11.20 -17.78
#